data_AF-A0A165BV54-F1
#
_entry.id   AF-A0A165BV54-F1
#
_cell.length_a   1.000
_cell.length_b   1.000
_cell.length_c   1.000
_cell.angle_alpha   90.00
_cell.angle_beta   90.00
_cell.angle_gamma   90.00
#
_symmetry.space_group_name_H-M   'P 1'
#
loop_
_entity.id
_entity.type
_entity.pdbx_description
1 polymer ?
#
loop_
_entity_poly.entity_id
_entity_poly.type
_entity_poly.pdbx_seq_one_letter_code
_entity_poly.pdbx_strand_id
1 'polypeptide(L)'
;MKSMVDNELKKMYNVLSDKMYEHKRILEASIQSAQTERRLKEAVLKFKNEKLLDRIKAQDTHMVILNDEITSTQRAMLDMGKKMMELGSENTKLHHELASLKASSVTTMQGHTSGQVQLRKLHVKIAEPPHYSGKGSLEDWLQQLSIRMQWNEINDNEICYKDSSTAGTRYLRDFIDILKVNYRTLDPDKDAQQHLKEICTKTYPTMVSFAERFCQWATKTNLGHITLISYIAEHRDKDPEYLDLCLQLEFKFRADKAGHRGTTTSSSPAPRASKDPNAMAVNHVS
;
A
#
# COMPACT_ATOMS: atom_id res chain seq x y z
N MET A 1 3.28 65.76 -74.77
CA MET A 1 2.29 65.13 -73.87
C MET A 1 2.29 63.60 -73.97
N LYS A 2 2.23 63.00 -75.18
CA LYS A 2 2.21 61.54 -75.38
C LYS A 2 3.43 60.80 -74.78
N SER A 3 4.66 61.27 -75.02
CA SER A 3 5.88 60.62 -74.49
C SER A 3 6.01 60.66 -72.96
N MET A 4 5.40 61.66 -72.31
CA MET A 4 5.41 61.78 -70.85
C MET A 4 4.48 60.75 -70.20
N VAL A 5 3.30 60.54 -70.79
CA VAL A 5 2.34 59.51 -70.36
C VAL A 5 2.94 58.11 -70.53
N ASP A 6 3.59 57.82 -71.66
CA ASP A 6 4.21 56.52 -71.92
C ASP A 6 5.33 56.19 -70.90
N ASN A 7 6.09 57.20 -70.48
CA ASN A 7 7.18 57.00 -69.51
C ASN A 7 6.65 56.71 -68.11
N GLU A 8 5.59 57.40 -67.68
CA GLU A 8 4.93 57.12 -66.39
C GLU A 8 4.26 55.74 -66.40
N LEU A 9 3.63 55.35 -67.51
CA LEU A 9 3.05 54.01 -67.67
C LEU A 9 4.11 52.92 -67.53
N LYS A 10 5.29 53.13 -68.14
CA LYS A 10 6.44 52.21 -68.03
C LYS A 10 6.96 52.09 -66.61
N LYS A 11 7.06 53.21 -65.87
CA LYS A 11 7.46 53.19 -64.44
C LYS A 11 6.45 52.42 -63.60
N MET A 12 5.15 52.68 -63.78
CA MET A 12 4.09 51.96 -63.07
C MET A 12 4.14 50.46 -63.36
N TYR A 13 4.34 50.08 -64.62
CA TYR A 13 4.48 48.68 -65.02
C TYR A 13 5.69 48.01 -64.34
N ASN A 14 6.85 48.67 -64.33
CA ASN A 14 8.05 48.13 -63.68
C ASN A 14 7.83 47.94 -62.17
N VAL A 15 7.27 48.96 -61.49
CA VAL A 15 6.97 48.88 -60.05
C VAL A 15 5.98 47.76 -59.75
N LEU A 16 4.95 47.59 -60.59
CA LEU A 16 3.98 46.50 -60.42
C LEU A 16 4.63 45.13 -60.65
N SER A 17 5.46 45.00 -61.69
CA SER A 17 6.20 43.79 -62.00
C SER A 17 7.11 43.40 -60.83
N ASP A 18 7.91 44.34 -60.30
CA ASP A 18 8.81 44.10 -59.17
C ASP A 18 8.04 43.65 -57.93
N LYS A 19 6.91 44.30 -57.62
CA LYS A 19 6.03 43.89 -56.52
C LYS A 19 5.44 42.49 -56.73
N MET A 20 5.05 42.15 -57.96
CA MET A 20 4.55 40.81 -58.28
C MET A 20 5.62 39.73 -58.09
N TYR A 21 6.86 39.99 -58.53
CA TYR A 21 7.98 39.08 -58.31
C TYR A 21 8.28 38.90 -56.82
N GLU A 22 8.25 39.98 -56.05
CA GLU A 22 8.50 39.92 -54.62
C GLU A 22 7.39 39.15 -53.88
N HIS A 23 6.12 39.39 -54.21
CA HIS A 23 5.01 38.62 -53.65
C HIS A 23 5.09 37.13 -54.02
N LYS A 24 5.47 36.82 -55.25
CA LYS A 24 5.70 35.43 -55.69
C LYS A 24 6.79 34.78 -54.85
N ARG A 25 7.92 35.46 -54.65
CA ARG A 25 9.04 34.99 -53.84
C ARG A 25 8.63 34.73 -52.38
N ILE A 26 7.87 35.64 -51.78
CA ILE A 26 7.36 35.49 -50.41
C ILE A 26 6.40 34.29 -50.31
N LEU A 27 5.49 34.14 -51.28
CA LEU A 27 4.54 33.03 -51.32
C LEU A 27 5.28 31.68 -51.46
N GLU A 28 6.25 31.58 -52.36
CA GLU A 28 7.07 30.39 -52.55
C GLU A 28 7.84 30.02 -51.28
N ALA A 29 8.46 31.00 -50.60
CA ALA A 29 9.13 30.77 -49.33
C ALA A 29 8.17 30.31 -48.22
N SER A 30 6.96 30.88 -48.17
CA SER A 30 5.92 30.47 -47.21
C SER A 30 5.47 29.02 -47.44
N ILE A 31 5.27 28.62 -48.71
CA ILE A 31 4.91 27.24 -49.07
C ILE A 31 6.03 26.27 -48.66
N GLN A 32 7.29 26.61 -48.94
CA GLN A 32 8.43 25.78 -48.55
C GLN A 32 8.52 25.63 -47.02
N SER A 33 8.36 26.72 -46.28
CA SER A 33 8.33 26.71 -44.81
C SER A 33 7.22 25.81 -44.26
N ALA A 34 6.00 25.93 -44.80
CA ALA A 34 4.88 25.08 -44.38
C ALA A 34 5.13 23.58 -44.68
N GLN A 35 5.80 23.28 -45.80
CA GLN A 35 6.18 21.91 -46.15
C GLN A 35 7.23 21.33 -45.21
N THR A 36 8.26 22.11 -44.83
CA THR A 36 9.28 21.65 -43.89
C THR A 36 8.70 21.46 -42.49
N GLU A 37 7.82 22.36 -42.06
CA GLU A 37 7.10 22.23 -40.79
C GLU A 37 6.24 20.96 -40.75
N ARG A 38 5.50 20.67 -41.83
CA ARG A 38 4.72 19.42 -41.95
C ARG A 38 5.62 18.18 -41.83
N ARG A 39 6.73 18.14 -42.57
CA ARG A 39 7.68 17.01 -42.52
C ARG A 39 8.28 16.81 -41.13
N LEU A 40 8.58 17.91 -40.42
CA LEU A 40 9.07 17.85 -39.05
C LEU A 40 8.01 17.27 -38.10
N LYS A 41 6.75 17.72 -38.21
CA LYS A 41 5.65 17.19 -37.40
C LYS A 41 5.42 15.70 -37.64
N GLU A 42 5.48 15.25 -38.90
CA GLU A 42 5.38 13.84 -39.27
C GLU A 42 6.52 13.01 -38.68
N ALA A 43 7.77 13.49 -38.76
CA ALA A 43 8.93 12.81 -38.18
C ALA A 43 8.82 12.69 -36.65
N VAL A 44 8.39 13.75 -35.98
CA VAL A 44 8.18 13.75 -34.52
C VAL A 44 7.09 12.77 -34.11
N LEU A 45 5.97 12.72 -34.85
CA LEU A 45 4.90 11.76 -34.59
C LEU A 45 5.37 10.32 -34.80
N LYS A 46 6.11 10.06 -35.88
CA LYS A 46 6.67 8.73 -36.16
C LYS A 46 7.58 8.26 -35.03
N PHE A 47 8.52 9.09 -34.60
CA PHE A 47 9.41 8.78 -33.48
C PHE A 47 8.66 8.50 -32.17
N LYS A 48 7.64 9.32 -31.86
CA LYS A 48 6.80 9.10 -30.67
C LYS A 48 6.03 7.78 -30.74
N ASN A 49 5.50 7.43 -31.92
CA ASN A 49 4.78 6.17 -32.13
C ASN A 49 5.69 4.95 -31.98
N GLU A 50 6.91 5.01 -32.52
CA GLU A 50 7.91 3.93 -32.35
C GLU A 50 8.27 3.75 -30.86
N LYS A 51 8.51 4.84 -30.14
CA LYS A 51 8.78 4.79 -28.68
C LYS A 51 7.60 4.22 -27.88
N LEU A 52 6.37 4.54 -28.27
CA LEU A 52 5.17 3.97 -27.64
C LEU A 52 5.04 2.47 -27.94
N LEU A 53 5.32 2.05 -29.17
CA LEU A 53 5.32 0.64 -29.56
C LEU A 53 6.32 -0.19 -28.75
N ASP A 54 7.54 0.32 -28.55
CA ASP A 54 8.56 -0.36 -27.74
C ASP A 54 8.13 -0.51 -26.27
N ARG A 55 7.47 0.51 -25.71
CA ARG A 55 6.92 0.45 -24.35
C ARG A 55 5.79 -0.57 -24.23
N ILE A 56 4.90 -0.65 -25.22
CA ILE A 56 3.82 -1.64 -25.25
C ILE A 56 4.42 -3.06 -25.28
N LYS A 57 5.42 -3.32 -26.15
CA LYS A 57 6.10 -4.62 -26.21
C LYS A 57 6.75 -5.01 -24.88
N ALA A 58 7.39 -4.05 -24.20
CA ALA A 58 7.97 -4.28 -22.89
C ALA A 58 6.89 -4.64 -21.85
N GLN A 59 5.75 -3.92 -21.86
CA GLN A 59 4.62 -4.23 -20.98
C GLN A 59 3.99 -5.60 -21.26
N ASP A 60 3.89 -6.00 -22.53
CA ASP A 60 3.41 -7.32 -22.93
C ASP A 60 4.31 -8.43 -22.38
N THR A 61 5.63 -8.23 -22.45
CA THR A 61 6.62 -9.16 -21.88
C THR A 61 6.45 -9.28 -20.36
N HIS A 62 6.25 -8.16 -19.66
CA HIS A 62 5.97 -8.16 -18.22
C HIS A 62 4.66 -8.88 -17.87
N MET A 63 3.63 -8.74 -18.70
CA MET A 63 2.33 -9.40 -18.49
C MET A 63 2.45 -10.92 -18.61
N VAL A 64 3.22 -11.42 -19.59
CA VAL A 64 3.49 -12.85 -19.75
C VAL A 64 4.18 -13.42 -18.51
N ILE A 65 5.25 -12.76 -18.03
CA ILE A 65 5.96 -13.19 -16.82
C ILE A 65 5.03 -13.23 -15.61
N LEU A 66 4.23 -12.18 -15.41
CA LEU A 66 3.29 -12.11 -14.29
C LEU A 66 2.24 -13.23 -14.37
N ASN A 67 1.72 -13.54 -15.56
CA ASN A 67 0.77 -14.63 -15.75
C ASN A 67 1.39 -16.00 -15.44
N ASP A 68 2.65 -16.23 -15.82
CA ASP A 68 3.37 -17.46 -15.48
C ASP A 68 3.56 -17.59 -13.96
N GLU A 69 3.91 -16.50 -13.27
CA GLU A 69 4.05 -16.45 -11.81
C GLU A 69 2.72 -16.72 -11.09
N ILE A 70 1.63 -16.08 -11.54
CA ILE A 70 0.28 -16.30 -11.00
C ILE A 70 -0.13 -17.77 -11.20
N THR A 71 0.08 -18.31 -12.40
CA THR A 71 -0.25 -19.70 -12.73
C THR A 71 0.56 -20.69 -11.87
N SER A 72 1.85 -20.43 -11.68
CA SER A 72 2.71 -21.22 -10.78
C SER A 72 2.20 -21.19 -9.34
N THR A 73 1.84 -20.01 -8.84
CA THR A 73 1.29 -19.81 -7.49
C THR A 73 -0.04 -20.54 -7.32
N GLN A 74 -0.95 -20.45 -8.29
CA GLN A 74 -2.21 -21.19 -8.30
C GLN A 74 -2.00 -22.70 -8.24
N ARG A 75 -1.01 -23.23 -8.97
CA ARG A 75 -0.66 -24.65 -8.92
C ARG A 75 -0.15 -25.07 -7.55
N ALA A 76 0.69 -24.26 -6.91
CA ALA A 76 1.18 -24.52 -5.56
C ALA A 76 0.05 -24.52 -4.51
N MET A 77 -0.91 -23.59 -4.64
CA MET A 77 -2.10 -23.55 -3.77
C MET A 77 -2.97 -24.80 -3.94
N LEU A 78 -3.16 -25.30 -5.17
CA LEU A 78 -3.90 -26.54 -5.41
C LEU A 78 -3.21 -27.77 -4.77
N ASP A 79 -1.89 -27.87 -4.89
CA ASP A 79 -1.12 -28.95 -4.22
C ASP A 79 -1.26 -28.88 -2.70
N MET A 80 -1.20 -27.68 -2.13
CA MET A 80 -1.41 -27.47 -0.70
C MET A 80 -2.83 -27.84 -0.27
N GLY A 81 -3.84 -27.48 -1.06
CA GLY A 81 -5.23 -27.88 -0.82
C GLY A 81 -5.42 -29.39 -0.81
N LYS A 82 -4.72 -30.11 -1.71
CA LYS A 82 -4.71 -31.58 -1.72
C LYS A 82 -4.10 -32.16 -0.44
N LYS A 83 -2.93 -31.66 -0.01
CA LYS A 83 -2.28 -32.09 1.24
C LYS A 83 -3.15 -31.81 2.46
N MET A 84 -3.83 -30.67 2.49
CA MET A 84 -4.76 -30.33 3.58
C MET A 84 -5.94 -31.30 3.65
N MET A 85 -6.47 -31.74 2.51
CA MET A 85 -7.54 -32.74 2.45
C MET A 85 -7.07 -34.11 2.95
N GLU A 86 -5.85 -34.52 2.59
CA GLU A 86 -5.21 -35.75 3.07
C GLU A 86 -5.02 -35.74 4.59
N LEU A 87 -4.43 -34.66 5.13
CA LEU A 87 -4.29 -34.46 6.58
C LEU A 87 -5.65 -34.45 7.31
N GLY A 88 -6.67 -33.84 6.70
CA GLY A 88 -8.03 -33.87 7.23
C GLY A 88 -8.57 -35.30 7.37
N SER A 89 -8.32 -36.15 6.38
CA SER A 89 -8.72 -37.56 6.40
C SER A 89 -7.93 -38.40 7.41
N GLU A 90 -6.63 -38.13 7.59
CA GLU A 90 -5.82 -38.79 8.62
C GLU A 90 -6.30 -38.39 10.02
N ASN A 91 -6.64 -37.12 10.21
CA ASN A 91 -7.14 -36.63 11.49
C ASN A 91 -8.49 -37.26 11.86
N THR A 92 -9.42 -37.42 10.91
CA THR A 92 -10.69 -38.12 11.19
C THR A 92 -10.47 -39.59 11.54
N LYS A 93 -9.53 -40.26 10.86
CA LYS A 93 -9.13 -41.64 11.20
C LYS A 93 -8.57 -41.74 12.62
N LEU A 94 -7.64 -40.86 13.00
CA LEU A 94 -7.08 -40.83 14.35
C LEU A 94 -8.15 -40.57 15.42
N HIS A 95 -9.12 -39.69 15.15
CA HIS A 95 -10.25 -39.48 16.05
C HIS A 95 -11.12 -40.73 16.23
N HIS A 96 -11.38 -41.48 15.16
CA HIS A 96 -12.09 -42.76 15.24
C HIS A 96 -11.29 -43.83 16.01
N GLU A 97 -9.99 -43.95 15.78
CA GLU A 97 -9.11 -44.87 16.52
C GLU A 97 -9.09 -44.53 18.02
N LEU A 98 -8.95 -43.25 18.37
CA LEU A 98 -8.99 -42.77 19.75
C LEU A 98 -10.33 -43.10 20.43
N ALA A 99 -11.45 -42.91 19.73
CA ALA A 99 -12.77 -43.25 20.24
C ALA A 99 -12.93 -44.77 20.47
N SER A 100 -12.41 -45.59 19.55
CA SER A 100 -12.41 -47.05 19.68
C SER A 100 -11.58 -47.51 20.90
N LEU A 101 -10.39 -46.95 21.09
CA LEU A 101 -9.53 -47.23 22.26
C LEU A 101 -10.23 -46.85 23.57
N LYS A 102 -10.88 -45.68 23.63
CA LYS A 102 -11.68 -45.27 24.79
C LYS A 102 -12.81 -46.27 25.08
N ALA A 103 -13.57 -46.67 24.05
CA ALA A 103 -14.65 -47.64 24.22
C ALA A 103 -14.13 -49.01 24.71
N SER A 104 -12.99 -49.47 24.19
CA SER A 104 -12.34 -50.73 24.62
C SER A 104 -11.84 -50.67 26.06
N SER A 105 -11.25 -49.54 26.50
CA SER A 105 -10.83 -49.35 27.90
C SER A 105 -12.00 -49.36 28.89
N VAL A 106 -13.18 -48.89 28.48
CA VAL A 106 -14.42 -48.92 29.28
C VAL A 106 -14.97 -50.34 29.39
N THR A 107 -14.78 -51.20 28.39
CA THR A 107 -15.24 -52.60 28.44
C THR A 107 -14.37 -53.48 29.35
N THR A 108 -13.08 -53.18 29.50
CA THR A 108 -12.18 -53.89 30.44
C THR A 108 -12.34 -53.46 31.91
N MET A 109 -13.06 -52.37 32.19
CA MET A 109 -13.22 -51.80 33.53
C MET A 109 -14.60 -52.08 34.15
N GLN A 110 -15.52 -52.71 33.43
CA GLN A 110 -16.83 -53.16 33.94
C GLN A 110 -16.69 -54.45 34.76
N GLY A 111 -15.77 -54.41 35.72
CA GLY A 111 -15.41 -55.56 36.54
C GLY A 111 -14.62 -55.22 37.79
N HIS A 112 -14.34 -53.96 38.14
CA HIS A 112 -13.83 -53.65 39.48
C HIS A 112 -14.27 -52.26 39.98
N THR A 113 -14.71 -52.27 41.22
CA THR A 113 -15.21 -51.20 42.06
C THR A 113 -14.30 -49.97 42.16
N SER A 114 -14.95 -48.79 42.16
CA SER A 114 -14.66 -47.60 42.95
C SER A 114 -13.19 -47.38 43.34
N GLY A 115 -12.48 -46.67 42.47
CA GLY A 115 -11.24 -45.98 42.81
C GLY A 115 -11.25 -44.67 42.06
N GLN A 116 -11.40 -43.56 42.78
CA GLN A 116 -11.41 -42.21 42.25
C GLN A 116 -10.05 -41.90 41.62
N VAL A 117 -9.87 -42.24 40.34
CA VAL A 117 -8.66 -41.89 39.59
C VAL A 117 -8.76 -40.40 39.26
N GLN A 118 -8.16 -39.61 40.15
CA GLN A 118 -7.94 -38.19 39.96
C GLN A 118 -7.19 -37.99 38.65
N LEU A 119 -7.92 -37.57 37.61
CA LEU A 119 -7.35 -37.19 36.33
C LEU A 119 -6.36 -36.05 36.59
N ARG A 120 -5.06 -36.36 36.64
CA ARG A 120 -4.02 -35.33 36.66
C ARG A 120 -4.11 -34.57 35.35
N LYS A 121 -4.90 -33.49 35.36
CA LYS A 121 -4.92 -32.45 34.33
C LYS A 121 -3.46 -32.08 34.09
N LEU A 122 -2.95 -32.46 32.92
CA LEU A 122 -1.56 -32.25 32.55
C LEU A 122 -1.35 -30.74 32.53
N HIS A 123 -0.76 -30.20 33.60
CA HIS A 123 -0.37 -28.80 33.66
C HIS A 123 0.88 -28.66 32.78
N VAL A 124 0.69 -28.66 31.46
CA VAL A 124 1.69 -28.15 30.53
C VAL A 124 1.96 -26.72 31.00
N LYS A 125 3.22 -26.41 31.30
CA LYS A 125 3.65 -25.08 31.73
C LYS A 125 3.45 -24.14 30.53
N ILE A 126 2.29 -23.50 30.47
CA ILE A 126 1.94 -22.56 29.40
C ILE A 126 2.88 -21.36 29.51
N ALA A 127 3.53 -20.99 28.40
CA ALA A 127 4.36 -19.79 28.31
C ALA A 127 3.58 -18.55 28.77
N GLU A 128 4.22 -17.59 29.43
CA GLU A 128 3.56 -16.40 30.00
C GLU A 128 2.66 -15.67 28.98
N PRO A 129 1.60 -14.96 29.43
CA PRO A 129 0.78 -14.13 28.56
C PRO A 129 1.64 -13.18 27.72
N PRO A 130 1.29 -12.89 26.45
CA PRO A 130 2.02 -11.91 25.67
C PRO A 130 1.91 -10.55 26.36
N HIS A 131 3.02 -10.05 26.90
CA HIS A 131 3.07 -8.74 27.55
C HIS A 131 2.91 -7.65 26.49
N TYR A 132 1.84 -6.86 26.57
CA TYR A 132 1.67 -5.71 25.68
C TYR A 132 2.65 -4.60 26.08
N SER A 133 3.62 -4.33 25.22
CA SER A 133 4.67 -3.33 25.49
C SER A 133 4.25 -1.89 25.14
N GLY A 134 3.02 -1.67 24.69
CA GLY A 134 2.56 -0.37 24.18
C GLY A 134 3.09 0.00 22.79
N LYS A 135 3.89 -0.87 22.16
CA LYS A 135 4.43 -0.71 20.81
C LYS A 135 3.82 -1.75 19.87
N GLY A 136 3.25 -1.29 18.75
CA GLY A 136 2.61 -2.14 17.73
C GLY A 136 1.09 -2.00 17.68
N SER A 137 0.46 -2.78 16.81
CA SER A 137 -1.01 -2.82 16.65
C SER A 137 -1.64 -3.51 17.86
N LEU A 138 -2.44 -2.76 18.63
CA LEU A 138 -3.26 -3.32 19.70
C LEU A 138 -4.25 -4.37 19.16
N GLU A 139 -4.75 -4.18 17.94
CA GLU A 139 -5.69 -5.11 17.32
C GLU A 139 -5.04 -6.46 17.07
N ASP A 140 -3.78 -6.47 16.59
CA ASP A 140 -3.02 -7.69 16.37
C ASP A 140 -2.75 -8.40 17.71
N TRP A 141 -2.44 -7.64 18.76
CA TRP A 141 -2.24 -8.17 20.10
C TRP A 141 -3.54 -8.76 20.68
N LEU A 142 -4.68 -8.06 20.51
CA LEU A 142 -5.99 -8.55 20.93
C LEU A 142 -6.40 -9.80 20.14
N GLN A 143 -6.08 -9.87 18.86
CA GLN A 143 -6.38 -11.04 18.03
C GLN A 143 -5.52 -12.25 18.43
N GLN A 144 -4.23 -12.05 18.71
CA GLN A 144 -3.36 -13.09 19.27
C GLN A 144 -3.87 -13.58 20.63
N LEU A 145 -4.34 -12.66 21.48
CA LEU A 145 -4.92 -12.99 22.78
C LEU A 145 -6.21 -13.83 22.62
N SER A 146 -7.10 -13.45 21.71
CA SER A 146 -8.34 -14.20 21.41
C SER A 146 -8.06 -15.61 20.86
N ILE A 147 -7.13 -15.74 19.90
CA ILE A 147 -6.72 -17.04 19.35
C ILE A 147 -6.18 -17.94 20.47
N ARG A 148 -5.36 -17.38 21.36
CA ARG A 148 -4.81 -18.12 22.50
C ARG A 148 -5.89 -18.54 23.50
N MET A 149 -6.87 -17.68 23.80
CA MET A 149 -7.97 -18.02 24.70
C MET A 149 -8.80 -19.18 24.13
N GLN A 150 -9.10 -19.12 22.83
CA GLN A 150 -9.80 -20.18 22.10
C GLN A 150 -9.01 -21.50 22.09
N TRP A 151 -7.68 -21.43 21.90
CA TRP A 151 -6.80 -22.61 21.91
C TRP A 151 -6.74 -23.31 23.28
N ASN A 152 -6.96 -22.58 24.36
CA ASN A 152 -6.92 -23.10 25.72
C ASN A 152 -8.30 -23.48 26.28
N GLU A 153 -9.35 -23.46 25.44
CA GLU A 153 -10.76 -23.69 25.85
C GLU A 153 -11.18 -22.85 27.07
N ILE A 154 -10.57 -21.67 27.25
CA ILE A 154 -10.89 -20.76 28.34
C ILE A 154 -12.20 -20.08 27.97
N ASN A 155 -13.26 -20.43 28.69
CA ASN A 155 -14.58 -19.84 28.47
C ASN A 155 -14.64 -18.45 29.12
N ASP A 156 -15.32 -17.48 28.48
CA ASP A 156 -15.39 -16.07 28.94
C ASP A 156 -15.88 -15.91 30.40
N ASN A 157 -16.58 -16.93 30.88
CA ASN A 157 -17.27 -16.98 32.15
C ASN A 157 -16.34 -17.41 33.31
N GLU A 158 -15.13 -17.93 33.02
CA GLU A 158 -14.23 -18.51 34.04
C GLU A 158 -13.14 -17.55 34.54
N ILE A 159 -12.84 -16.47 33.80
CA ILE A 159 -11.81 -15.50 34.21
C ILE A 159 -12.46 -14.21 34.76
N CYS A 160 -12.37 -14.05 36.09
CA CYS A 160 -12.67 -12.82 36.80
C CYS A 160 -11.38 -12.20 37.35
N TYR A 161 -11.16 -10.91 37.09
CA TYR A 161 -10.16 -10.11 37.82
C TYR A 161 -10.87 -9.29 38.87
N LYS A 162 -10.28 -9.22 40.07
CA LYS A 162 -10.70 -8.23 41.05
C LYS A 162 -10.07 -6.89 40.68
N ASP A 163 -10.90 -5.97 40.20
CA ASP A 163 -10.52 -4.56 40.13
C ASP A 163 -10.41 -4.02 41.56
N SER A 164 -9.27 -3.42 41.92
CA SER A 164 -9.04 -2.83 43.25
C SER A 164 -9.88 -1.57 43.48
N SER A 165 -10.55 -1.03 42.46
CA SER A 165 -11.22 0.27 42.51
C SER A 165 -12.76 0.24 42.62
N THR A 166 -13.44 -0.89 42.40
CA THR A 166 -14.91 -0.97 42.57
C THR A 166 -15.34 -2.39 42.94
N ALA A 167 -16.26 -2.51 43.91
CA ALA A 167 -16.74 -3.78 44.44
C ALA A 167 -17.70 -4.52 43.47
N GLY A 168 -17.18 -4.96 42.32
CA GLY A 168 -17.93 -5.78 41.36
C GLY A 168 -17.02 -6.72 40.58
N THR A 169 -17.39 -7.99 40.50
CA THR A 169 -16.76 -8.98 39.63
C THR A 169 -17.06 -8.63 38.17
N ARG A 170 -16.04 -8.29 37.37
CA ARG A 170 -16.17 -8.04 35.92
C ARG A 170 -15.54 -9.17 35.12
N TYR A 171 -16.20 -9.53 34.02
CA TYR A 171 -15.74 -10.61 33.14
C TYR A 171 -14.64 -10.10 32.18
N LEU A 172 -13.79 -11.00 31.71
CA LEU A 172 -12.77 -10.75 30.68
C LEU A 172 -13.31 -10.02 29.45
N ARG A 173 -14.53 -10.37 29.04
CA ARG A 173 -15.25 -9.71 27.95
C ARG A 173 -15.46 -8.22 28.22
N ASP A 174 -15.91 -7.87 29.42
CA ASP A 174 -16.12 -6.46 29.82
C ASP A 174 -14.79 -5.69 29.83
N PHE A 175 -13.69 -6.32 30.25
CA PHE A 175 -12.36 -5.71 30.22
C PHE A 175 -11.86 -5.47 28.79
N ILE A 176 -12.02 -6.45 27.90
CA ILE A 176 -11.68 -6.31 26.47
C ILE A 176 -12.55 -5.22 25.84
N ASP A 177 -13.84 -5.16 26.15
CA ASP A 177 -14.75 -4.16 25.61
C ASP A 177 -14.42 -2.76 26.14
N ILE A 178 -14.05 -2.62 27.43
CA ILE A 178 -13.54 -1.37 28.00
C ILE A 178 -12.24 -0.94 27.33
N LEU A 179 -11.29 -1.86 27.11
CA LEU A 179 -10.05 -1.57 26.38
C LEU A 179 -10.35 -1.13 24.95
N LYS A 180 -11.24 -1.84 24.24
CA LYS A 180 -11.66 -1.48 22.88
C LYS A 180 -12.36 -0.13 22.83
N VAL A 181 -13.23 0.19 23.79
CA VAL A 181 -13.93 1.47 23.86
C VAL A 181 -12.95 2.60 24.17
N ASN A 182 -12.09 2.44 25.17
CA ASN A 182 -11.09 3.45 25.56
C ASN A 182 -10.03 3.67 24.47
N TYR A 183 -9.68 2.62 23.72
CA TYR A 183 -8.73 2.75 22.60
C TYR A 183 -9.38 3.27 21.32
N ARG A 184 -10.67 2.97 21.06
CA ARG A 184 -11.43 3.60 19.97
C ARG A 184 -11.58 5.11 20.15
N THR A 185 -11.64 5.60 21.39
CA THR A 185 -11.56 7.03 21.69
C THR A 185 -10.15 7.62 21.57
N LEU A 186 -9.12 6.77 21.44
CA LEU A 186 -7.70 7.11 21.29
C LEU A 186 -7.14 6.67 19.93
N ASP A 187 -7.98 6.44 18.91
CA ASP A 187 -7.56 6.05 17.56
C ASP A 187 -7.35 7.32 16.70
N PRO A 188 -6.14 7.94 16.72
CA PRO A 188 -5.87 9.15 15.96
C PRO A 188 -6.00 8.92 14.45
N ASP A 189 -5.86 7.68 13.98
CA ASP A 189 -6.00 7.34 12.56
C ASP A 189 -7.46 7.46 12.11
N LYS A 190 -8.43 7.02 12.92
CA LYS A 190 -9.86 7.19 12.58
C LYS A 190 -10.33 8.64 12.65
N ASP A 191 -9.86 9.39 13.64
CA ASP A 191 -10.17 10.82 13.77
C ASP A 191 -9.55 11.62 12.61
N ALA A 192 -8.30 11.32 12.25
CA ALA A 192 -7.63 11.94 11.11
C ALA A 192 -8.25 11.56 9.76
N GLN A 193 -8.71 10.31 9.59
CA GLN A 193 -9.44 9.89 8.38
C GLN A 193 -10.80 10.59 8.27
N GLN A 194 -11.52 10.77 9.39
CA GLN A 194 -12.77 11.51 9.41
C GLN A 194 -12.55 12.98 9.05
N HIS A 195 -11.50 13.60 9.60
CA HIS A 195 -11.11 14.97 9.24
C HIS A 195 -10.70 15.11 7.76
N LEU A 196 -10.03 14.11 7.17
CA LEU A 196 -9.74 14.11 5.74
C LEU A 196 -11.02 14.09 4.89
N LYS A 197 -12.01 13.27 5.26
CA LYS A 197 -13.31 13.24 4.58
C LYS A 197 -14.06 14.57 4.69
N GLU A 198 -14.03 15.19 5.86
CA GLU A 198 -14.62 16.52 6.07
C GLU A 198 -13.92 17.62 5.25
N ILE A 199 -12.59 17.53 5.10
CA ILE A 199 -11.83 18.44 4.23
C ILE A 199 -12.24 18.23 2.77
N CYS A 200 -12.43 17.00 2.31
CA CYS A 200 -12.83 16.73 0.92
C CYS A 200 -14.28 17.14 0.61
N THR A 201 -15.12 17.36 1.62
CA THR A 201 -16.51 17.81 1.42
C THR A 201 -16.66 19.33 1.46
N LYS A 202 -15.72 20.06 2.06
CA LYS A 202 -15.75 21.52 2.20
C LYS A 202 -15.24 22.27 0.96
N THR A 203 -15.81 23.43 0.72
CA THR A 203 -15.34 24.39 -0.30
C THR A 203 -14.26 25.28 0.30
N TYR A 204 -13.18 25.50 -0.43
CA TYR A 204 -12.05 26.31 0.01
C TYR A 204 -11.86 27.52 -0.92
N PRO A 205 -11.46 28.69 -0.40
CA PRO A 205 -11.25 29.89 -1.22
C PRO A 205 -10.09 29.74 -2.21
N THR A 206 -9.08 28.93 -1.88
CA THR A 206 -7.92 28.66 -2.73
C THR A 206 -7.44 27.21 -2.55
N MET A 207 -6.85 26.64 -3.61
CA MET A 207 -6.27 25.29 -3.56
C MET A 207 -5.13 25.16 -2.55
N VAL A 208 -4.38 26.24 -2.29
CA VAL A 208 -3.32 26.25 -1.27
C VAL A 208 -3.92 25.99 0.12
N SER A 209 -5.03 26.64 0.45
CA SER A 209 -5.69 26.45 1.75
C SER A 209 -6.29 25.05 1.93
N PHE A 210 -6.72 24.41 0.84
CA PHE A 210 -7.11 23.00 0.84
C PHE A 210 -5.89 22.09 1.06
N ALA A 211 -4.84 22.27 0.27
CA ALA A 211 -3.65 21.42 0.31
C ALA A 211 -2.94 21.46 1.67
N GLU A 212 -2.83 22.64 2.29
CA GLU A 212 -2.24 22.77 3.63
C GLU A 212 -3.03 21.98 4.68
N ARG A 213 -4.36 22.10 4.69
CA ARG A 213 -5.20 21.34 5.64
C ARG A 213 -5.22 19.86 5.32
N PHE A 214 -5.27 19.48 4.04
CA PHE A 214 -5.25 18.08 3.63
C PHE A 214 -3.94 17.40 4.06
N CYS A 215 -2.78 18.01 3.79
CA CYS A 215 -1.47 17.48 4.18
C CYS A 215 -1.29 17.36 5.70
N GLN A 216 -1.83 18.31 6.47
CA GLN A 216 -1.78 18.30 7.93
C GLN A 216 -2.43 17.04 8.54
N TRP A 217 -3.50 16.54 7.91
CA TRP A 217 -4.21 15.35 8.37
C TRP A 217 -3.75 14.08 7.67
N ALA A 218 -3.36 14.16 6.39
CA ALA A 218 -2.82 13.01 5.65
C ALA A 218 -1.56 12.45 6.31
N THR A 219 -0.68 13.31 6.83
CA THR A 219 0.54 12.92 7.56
C THR A 219 0.28 12.26 8.92
N LYS A 220 -0.94 12.38 9.44
CA LYS A 220 -1.40 11.75 10.68
C LYS A 220 -2.16 10.44 10.45
N THR A 221 -2.30 10.02 9.18
CA THR A 221 -2.95 8.76 8.82
C THR A 221 -1.95 7.76 8.27
N ASN A 222 -2.17 6.47 8.52
CA ASN A 222 -1.46 5.39 7.85
C ASN A 222 -2.03 5.03 6.45
N LEU A 223 -2.70 5.97 5.77
CA LEU A 223 -3.29 5.72 4.45
C LEU A 223 -2.22 5.64 3.36
N GLY A 224 -2.35 4.62 2.50
CA GLY A 224 -1.51 4.50 1.30
C GLY A 224 -1.77 5.64 0.32
N HIS A 225 -0.74 5.97 -0.48
CA HIS A 225 -0.80 7.09 -1.44
C HIS A 225 -1.97 6.97 -2.43
N ILE A 226 -2.35 5.75 -2.84
CA ILE A 226 -3.47 5.51 -3.75
C ILE A 226 -4.78 6.02 -3.13
N THR A 227 -5.02 5.71 -1.86
CA THR A 227 -6.23 6.14 -1.13
C THR A 227 -6.27 7.64 -0.92
N LEU A 228 -5.12 8.27 -0.62
CA LEU A 228 -5.03 9.73 -0.49
C LEU A 228 -5.29 10.44 -1.82
N ILE A 229 -4.79 9.88 -2.93
CA ILE A 229 -5.06 10.38 -4.28
C ILE A 229 -6.55 10.24 -4.64
N SER A 230 -7.22 9.17 -4.21
CA SER A 230 -8.67 9.02 -4.39
C SER A 230 -9.47 10.08 -3.64
N TYR A 231 -9.11 10.43 -2.41
CA TYR A 231 -9.78 11.51 -1.66
C TYR A 231 -9.60 12.89 -2.31
N ILE A 232 -8.39 13.15 -2.80
CA ILE A 232 -8.08 14.31 -3.63
C ILE A 232 -9.01 14.30 -4.86
N ALA A 233 -9.02 13.23 -5.65
CA ALA A 233 -9.87 13.12 -6.83
C ALA A 233 -11.37 13.27 -6.53
N GLU A 234 -11.86 12.89 -5.35
CA GLU A 234 -13.26 13.09 -4.93
C GLU A 234 -13.58 14.58 -4.64
N HIS A 235 -12.60 15.38 -4.24
CA HIS A 235 -12.73 16.84 -4.11
C HIS A 235 -12.78 17.55 -5.48
N ARG A 236 -12.24 16.91 -6.53
CA ARG A 236 -12.06 17.46 -7.89
C ARG A 236 -13.34 17.83 -8.63
N ASP A 237 -14.48 17.23 -8.29
CA ASP A 237 -15.76 17.50 -8.94
C ASP A 237 -16.31 18.93 -8.66
N LYS A 238 -15.53 19.77 -7.96
CA LYS A 238 -15.91 21.12 -7.56
C LYS A 238 -15.06 22.25 -8.15
N ASP A 239 -13.93 21.98 -8.82
CA ASP A 239 -13.08 23.07 -9.35
C ASP A 239 -12.14 22.66 -10.52
N PRO A 240 -12.13 23.36 -11.69
CA PRO A 240 -11.31 23.02 -12.86
C PRO A 240 -9.79 23.23 -12.71
N GLU A 241 -9.32 23.97 -11.70
CA GLU A 241 -7.89 24.26 -11.45
C GLU A 241 -7.06 23.02 -11.02
N TYR A 242 -7.73 21.89 -10.87
CA TYR A 242 -7.19 20.62 -10.36
C TYR A 242 -6.11 19.96 -11.21
N LEU A 243 -6.13 20.17 -12.53
CA LEU A 243 -5.20 19.49 -13.43
C LEU A 243 -3.76 20.00 -13.26
N ASP A 244 -3.61 21.31 -13.00
CA ASP A 244 -2.30 21.94 -12.89
C ASP A 244 -1.57 21.51 -11.60
N LEU A 245 -2.30 21.39 -10.48
CA LEU A 245 -1.74 20.95 -9.21
C LEU A 245 -1.34 19.46 -9.21
N CYS A 246 -2.15 18.58 -9.81
CA CYS A 246 -1.79 17.17 -9.96
C CYS A 246 -0.49 17.01 -10.76
N LEU A 247 -0.31 17.81 -11.82
CA LEU A 247 0.91 17.81 -12.63
C LEU A 247 2.11 18.40 -11.86
N GLN A 248 1.92 19.45 -11.06
CA GLN A 248 2.99 20.03 -10.25
C GLN A 248 3.47 19.10 -9.11
N LEU A 249 2.54 18.42 -8.44
CA LEU A 249 2.87 17.44 -7.38
C LEU A 249 3.56 16.21 -7.96
N GLU A 250 3.10 15.71 -9.11
CA GLU A 250 3.78 14.62 -9.83
C GLU A 250 5.19 15.03 -10.27
N PHE A 251 5.37 16.27 -10.75
CA PHE A 251 6.67 16.80 -11.14
C PHE A 251 7.65 16.91 -9.97
N LYS A 252 7.21 17.48 -8.84
CA LYS A 252 8.04 17.55 -7.61
C LYS A 252 8.41 16.17 -7.07
N PHE A 253 7.47 15.23 -7.08
CA PHE A 253 7.74 13.87 -6.60
C PHE A 253 8.79 13.13 -7.44
N ARG A 254 8.77 13.32 -8.77
CA ARG A 254 9.81 12.79 -9.66
C ARG A 254 11.18 13.44 -9.42
N ALA A 255 11.21 14.72 -9.09
CA ALA A 255 12.45 15.45 -8.78
C ALA A 255 13.11 14.96 -7.47
N ASP A 256 12.32 14.76 -6.40
CA ASP A 256 12.83 14.25 -5.12
C ASP A 256 13.35 12.81 -5.21
N LYS A 257 12.67 11.96 -6.01
CA LYS A 257 13.16 10.60 -6.33
C LYS A 257 14.46 10.60 -7.15
N ALA A 258 14.67 11.62 -8.00
CA ALA A 258 15.89 11.76 -8.80
C ALA A 258 17.08 12.31 -7.98
N GLY A 259 16.83 13.13 -6.96
CA GLY A 259 17.85 13.74 -6.10
C GLY A 259 18.48 12.80 -5.05
N HIS A 260 17.96 11.58 -4.85
CA HIS A 260 18.47 10.63 -3.85
C HIS A 260 19.43 9.54 -4.39
N ARG A 261 19.80 9.59 -5.68
CA ARG A 261 20.91 8.77 -6.21
C ARG A 261 22.21 9.58 -6.25
N GLY A 262 22.92 9.61 -5.12
CA GLY A 262 24.36 9.86 -5.12
C GLY A 262 24.84 10.90 -4.10
N THR A 263 25.08 10.44 -2.87
CA THR A 263 26.22 10.95 -2.08
C THR A 263 26.79 9.80 -1.24
N THR A 264 27.64 9.01 -1.87
CA THR A 264 28.54 8.08 -1.19
C THR A 264 29.73 8.89 -0.70
N THR A 265 29.81 9.19 0.61
CA THR A 265 31.05 9.69 1.21
C THR A 265 31.73 8.55 1.95
N SER A 266 32.81 8.06 1.34
CA SER A 266 33.79 7.14 1.91
C SER A 266 34.83 7.92 2.72
N SER A 267 35.05 7.54 3.99
CA SER A 267 36.39 7.47 4.61
C SER A 267 36.36 6.58 5.87
N SER A 268 37.39 5.74 6.01
CA SER A 268 37.71 4.81 7.12
C SER A 268 39.11 5.19 7.66
N PRO A 269 39.71 4.63 8.77
CA PRO A 269 39.33 3.45 9.59
C PRO A 269 39.60 3.48 11.15
N ALA A 270 38.87 2.59 11.88
CA ALA A 270 39.23 1.72 13.05
C ALA A 270 39.72 2.29 14.44
N PRO A 271 39.71 1.51 15.56
CA PRO A 271 38.90 0.33 15.95
C PRO A 271 38.35 0.40 17.41
N ARG A 272 37.12 -0.07 17.70
CA ARG A 272 36.79 -0.61 19.03
C ARG A 272 35.84 -1.80 18.93
N ALA A 273 36.15 -2.82 19.74
CA ALA A 273 35.62 -4.16 19.72
C ALA A 273 34.09 -4.23 19.86
N SER A 274 33.48 -5.04 18.99
CA SER A 274 32.10 -5.50 19.13
C SER A 274 32.00 -6.44 20.33
N LYS A 275 31.10 -6.11 21.27
CA LYS A 275 30.70 -6.98 22.36
C LYS A 275 29.38 -7.64 21.93
N ASP A 276 29.44 -8.94 21.71
CA ASP A 276 28.30 -9.78 21.37
C ASP A 276 27.24 -9.71 22.50
N PRO A 277 25.98 -9.35 22.21
CA PRO A 277 24.91 -9.30 23.20
C PRO A 277 24.45 -10.67 23.73
N ASN A 278 24.95 -11.80 23.20
CA ASN A 278 24.49 -13.15 23.55
C ASN A 278 25.54 -14.06 24.23
N ALA A 279 26.65 -13.52 24.74
CA ALA A 279 27.61 -14.33 25.50
C ALA A 279 27.05 -14.71 26.88
N MET A 280 26.63 -15.98 27.06
CA MET A 280 26.29 -16.53 28.38
C MET A 280 27.54 -16.58 29.27
N ALA A 281 27.49 -15.88 30.41
CA ALA A 281 28.50 -15.99 31.45
C ALA A 281 28.36 -17.33 32.17
N VAL A 282 29.28 -18.26 31.89
CA VAL A 282 29.46 -19.48 32.67
C VAL A 282 30.34 -19.13 33.87
N ASN A 283 29.73 -19.03 35.05
CA ASN A 283 30.46 -18.95 36.31
C ASN A 283 31.03 -20.34 36.65
N HIS A 284 32.34 -20.52 36.47
CA HIS A 284 33.06 -21.60 37.14
C HIS A 284 33.40 -21.14 38.56
N VAL A 285 32.73 -21.76 39.53
CA VAL A 285 33.15 -21.78 40.94
C VAL A 285 34.25 -22.82 41.05
N SER A 286 35.41 -22.43 41.59
CA SER A 286 36.30 -23.33 42.34
C SER A 286 36.01 -23.13 43.83
#